data_AF-A0AAU3LAD4-F1
#
_entry.id   AF-A0AAU3LAD4-F1
#
_cell.length_a   1.000
_cell.length_b   1.000
_cell.length_c   1.000
_cell.angle_alpha   90.00
_cell.angle_beta   90.00
_cell.angle_gamma   90.00
#
_symmetry.space_group_name_H-M   'P 1'
#
loop_
_entity.id
_entity.type
_entity.pdbx_description
1 polymer ?
#
loop_
_entity_poly.entity_id
_entity_poly.type
_entity_poly.pdbx_seq_one_letter_code
_entity_poly.pdbx_strand_id
1 'polypeptide(L)'
;MAIKLTRNVEAYASLREIPVEFLTIFCLTCAERGSGVFNQLSESEQIEWFSQVLNSAWKASLGGASEDELIDILEDFELRYGTLAMDDPDSKEFCLVQAATLAVNAIAVHLNPSAARAEMSGQTLETILGSFDFRLNGSKSVITRRDTQDSSIGRLQQLEQDSQKSTIESIRALTSQGISGLTPAFLEDLRNSCGPARDKIALATEDVADMSGWATS
;
A
#
# COMPACT_ATOMS: atom_id res chain seq x y z
N MET A 1 -14.91 24.72 5.33
CA MET A 1 -15.50 23.39 5.58
C MET A 1 -15.01 22.49 4.45
N ALA A 2 -14.07 21.58 4.74
CA ALA A 2 -13.40 20.78 3.71
C ALA A 2 -14.28 19.61 3.27
N ILE A 3 -14.36 19.37 1.97
CA ILE A 3 -14.94 18.14 1.41
C ILE A 3 -14.01 17.00 1.83
N LYS A 4 -14.49 16.05 2.64
CA LYS A 4 -13.75 14.80 2.87
C LYS A 4 -13.87 13.98 1.58
N LEU A 5 -12.79 13.98 0.80
CA LEU A 5 -12.72 13.28 -0.47
C LEU A 5 -12.57 11.78 -0.20
N THR A 6 -13.26 10.95 -0.97
CA THR A 6 -13.14 9.48 -0.92
C THR A 6 -11.72 8.98 -1.27
N ARG A 7 -10.83 9.87 -1.74
CA ARG A 7 -9.45 9.59 -2.10
C ARG A 7 -8.52 10.69 -1.57
N ASN A 8 -7.26 10.35 -1.33
CA ASN A 8 -6.25 11.30 -0.87
C ASN A 8 -5.70 12.22 -1.97
N VAL A 9 -6.57 13.07 -2.53
CA VAL A 9 -6.22 13.94 -3.67
C VAL A 9 -5.03 14.86 -3.37
N GLU A 10 -4.88 15.32 -2.13
CA GLU A 10 -3.76 16.16 -1.72
C GLU A 10 -2.42 15.40 -1.75
N ALA A 11 -2.38 14.17 -1.23
CA ALA A 11 -1.18 13.34 -1.32
C ALA A 11 -0.81 13.06 -2.79
N TYR A 12 -1.79 12.74 -3.64
CA TYR A 12 -1.53 12.41 -5.05
C TYR A 12 -1.11 13.62 -5.89
N ALA A 13 -1.64 14.81 -5.60
CA ALA A 13 -1.14 16.04 -6.19
C ALA A 13 0.34 16.26 -5.81
N SER A 14 0.68 16.00 -4.54
CA SER A 14 2.05 16.12 -4.02
C SER A 14 3.04 15.16 -4.69
N LEU A 15 2.61 13.98 -5.14
CA LEU A 15 3.47 13.04 -5.87
C LEU A 15 4.07 13.62 -7.15
N ARG A 16 3.41 14.61 -7.77
CA ARG A 16 3.91 15.28 -8.98
C ARG A 16 4.96 16.34 -8.68
N GLU A 17 5.10 16.71 -7.42
CA GLU A 17 5.96 17.79 -6.94
C GLU A 17 7.21 17.29 -6.22
N ILE A 18 7.19 16.06 -5.68
CA ILE A 18 8.35 15.46 -5.01
C ILE A 18 9.39 14.95 -6.04
N PRO A 19 10.67 14.89 -5.67
CA PRO A 19 11.70 14.31 -6.55
C PRO A 19 11.41 12.84 -6.87
N VAL A 20 11.78 12.41 -8.08
CA VAL A 20 11.38 11.11 -8.66
C VAL A 20 11.85 9.92 -7.84
N GLU A 21 13.00 10.03 -7.19
CA GLU A 21 13.58 9.02 -6.31
C GLU A 21 12.70 8.73 -5.07
N PHE A 22 11.83 9.65 -4.68
CA PHE A 22 10.90 9.48 -3.55
C PHE A 22 9.57 8.83 -3.95
N LEU A 23 9.29 8.66 -5.25
CA LEU A 23 8.08 7.96 -5.71
C LEU A 23 8.09 6.50 -5.25
N THR A 24 9.24 5.84 -5.37
CA THR A 24 9.45 4.46 -4.87
C THR A 24 9.19 4.37 -3.37
N ILE A 25 9.62 5.38 -2.61
CA ILE A 25 9.43 5.43 -1.16
C ILE A 25 7.96 5.50 -0.79
N PHE A 26 7.17 6.30 -1.51
CA PHE A 26 5.73 6.30 -1.32
C PHE A 26 5.12 4.91 -1.53
N CYS A 27 5.48 4.24 -2.64
CA CYS A 27 5.03 2.86 -2.93
C CYS A 27 5.44 1.88 -1.84
N LEU A 28 6.70 1.92 -1.39
CA LEU A 28 7.24 1.04 -0.36
C LEU A 28 6.48 1.19 0.96
N THR A 29 6.15 2.42 1.37
CA THR A 29 5.37 2.61 2.60
C THR A 29 3.95 2.06 2.48
N CYS A 30 3.34 2.14 1.29
CA CYS A 30 2.04 1.50 1.03
C CYS A 30 2.17 -0.02 1.08
N ALA A 31 3.21 -0.60 0.46
CA ALA A 31 3.48 -2.04 0.50
C ALA A 31 3.78 -2.54 1.93
N GLU A 32 4.55 -1.79 2.70
CA GLU A 32 4.88 -2.12 4.10
C GLU A 32 3.62 -2.14 4.98
N ARG A 33 2.68 -1.20 4.81
CA ARG A 33 1.39 -1.22 5.51
C ARG A 33 0.47 -2.33 4.98
N GLY A 34 0.41 -2.49 3.66
CA GLY A 34 -0.34 -3.52 2.97
C GLY A 34 0.13 -4.95 3.29
N SER A 35 1.36 -5.12 3.77
CA SER A 35 1.86 -6.41 4.27
C SER A 35 1.02 -6.95 5.44
N GLY A 36 0.32 -6.08 6.18
CA GLY A 36 -0.63 -6.51 7.20
C GLY A 36 -1.79 -7.32 6.62
N VAL A 37 -2.27 -6.96 5.42
CA VAL A 37 -3.29 -7.73 4.70
C VAL A 37 -2.69 -9.04 4.18
N PHE A 38 -1.55 -8.94 3.49
CA PHE A 38 -0.92 -10.09 2.85
C PHE A 38 -0.59 -11.17 3.87
N ASN A 39 0.11 -10.81 4.95
CA ASN A 39 0.56 -11.77 5.95
C ASN A 39 -0.58 -12.52 6.61
N GLN A 40 -1.71 -11.88 6.87
CA GLN A 40 -2.85 -12.49 7.56
C GLN A 40 -3.64 -13.46 6.68
N LEU A 41 -3.64 -13.25 5.36
CA LEU A 41 -4.40 -14.08 4.44
C LEU A 41 -3.54 -15.16 3.77
N SER A 42 -2.21 -15.02 3.80
CA SER A 42 -1.30 -15.91 3.07
C SER A 42 -0.87 -17.14 3.84
N GLU A 43 -0.43 -18.16 3.12
CA GLU A 43 0.29 -19.30 3.71
C GLU A 43 1.77 -18.96 3.96
N SER A 44 2.43 -19.72 4.84
CA SER A 44 3.82 -19.44 5.25
C SER A 44 4.81 -19.27 4.08
N GLU A 45 4.69 -20.07 3.02
CA GLU A 45 5.55 -19.95 1.83
C GLU A 45 5.34 -18.62 1.10
N GLN A 46 4.08 -18.17 0.99
CA GLN A 46 3.75 -16.88 0.37
C GLN A 46 4.26 -15.72 1.22
N ILE A 47 4.13 -15.81 2.55
CA ILE A 47 4.63 -14.80 3.50
C ILE A 47 6.15 -14.64 3.37
N GLU A 48 6.87 -15.77 3.29
CA GLU A 48 8.32 -15.75 3.10
C GLU A 48 8.70 -15.08 1.77
N TRP A 49 8.06 -15.49 0.68
CA TRP A 49 8.26 -14.88 -0.64
C TRP A 49 8.00 -13.38 -0.63
N PHE A 50 6.85 -12.93 -0.12
CA PHE A 50 6.50 -11.52 -0.08
C PHE A 50 7.47 -10.71 0.79
N SER A 51 7.92 -11.29 1.91
CA SER A 51 8.93 -10.69 2.77
C SER A 51 10.27 -10.51 2.03
N GLN A 52 10.68 -11.48 1.21
CA GLN A 52 11.88 -11.35 0.37
C GLN A 52 11.71 -10.24 -0.66
N VAL A 53 10.59 -10.21 -1.39
CA VAL A 53 10.26 -9.17 -2.38
C VAL A 53 10.30 -7.77 -1.76
N LEU A 54 9.60 -7.58 -0.64
CA LEU A 54 9.54 -6.29 0.04
C LEU A 54 10.92 -5.86 0.55
N ASN A 55 11.72 -6.79 1.08
CA ASN A 55 13.08 -6.51 1.52
C ASN A 55 14.01 -6.12 0.36
N SER A 56 13.93 -6.79 -0.79
CA SER A 56 14.70 -6.42 -1.99
C SER A 56 14.29 -5.06 -2.53
N ALA A 57 12.99 -4.73 -2.53
CA ALA A 57 12.48 -3.43 -2.92
C ALA A 57 13.00 -2.29 -2.01
N TRP A 58 13.06 -2.51 -0.70
CA TRP A 58 13.69 -1.55 0.23
C TRP A 58 15.19 -1.38 -0.02
N LYS A 59 15.92 -2.49 -0.23
CA LYS A 59 17.36 -2.45 -0.54
C LYS A 59 17.66 -1.71 -1.85
N ALA A 60 16.82 -1.89 -2.87
CA ALA A 60 16.96 -1.22 -4.17
C ALA A 60 17.03 0.31 -4.02
N SER A 61 16.27 0.88 -3.08
CA SER A 61 16.27 2.34 -2.82
C SER A 61 17.62 2.88 -2.31
N LEU A 62 18.53 2.00 -1.86
CA LEU A 62 19.90 2.33 -1.47
C LEU A 62 20.95 1.80 -2.47
N GLY A 63 20.52 1.30 -3.64
CA GLY A 63 21.39 0.62 -4.59
C GLY A 63 21.87 -0.76 -4.13
N GLY A 64 21.17 -1.37 -3.17
CA GLY A 64 21.53 -2.66 -2.56
C GLY A 64 20.95 -3.89 -3.26
N ALA A 65 20.25 -3.72 -4.39
CA ALA A 65 19.72 -4.79 -5.23
C ALA A 65 20.11 -4.50 -6.69
N SER A 66 20.43 -5.55 -7.47
CA SER A 66 20.73 -5.39 -8.90
C SER A 66 19.45 -5.27 -9.73
N GLU A 67 19.55 -4.65 -10.90
CA GLU A 67 18.41 -4.57 -11.83
C GLU A 67 17.92 -5.97 -12.24
N ASP A 68 18.84 -6.92 -12.50
CA ASP A 68 18.49 -8.31 -12.83
C ASP A 68 17.69 -9.00 -11.69
N GLU A 69 18.11 -8.83 -10.42
CA GLU A 69 17.37 -9.38 -9.27
C GLU A 69 15.94 -8.82 -9.21
N LEU A 70 15.78 -7.53 -9.50
CA LEU A 70 14.48 -6.87 -9.50
C LEU A 70 13.60 -7.34 -10.66
N ILE A 71 14.17 -7.57 -11.84
CA ILE A 71 13.46 -8.12 -13.00
C ILE A 71 13.00 -9.55 -12.72
N ASP A 72 13.86 -10.41 -12.16
CA ASP A 72 13.52 -11.78 -11.79
C ASP A 72 12.31 -11.82 -10.83
N ILE A 73 12.24 -10.88 -9.87
CA ILE A 73 11.08 -10.75 -8.97
C ILE A 73 9.79 -10.38 -9.72
N LEU A 74 9.88 -9.45 -10.69
CA LEU A 74 8.72 -9.07 -11.50
C LEU A 74 8.21 -10.25 -12.35
N GLU A 75 9.11 -11.04 -12.91
CA GLU A 75 8.78 -12.24 -13.70
C GLU A 75 8.17 -13.35 -12.82
N ASP A 76 8.74 -13.61 -11.64
CA ASP A 76 8.20 -14.58 -10.68
C ASP A 76 6.79 -14.18 -10.19
N PHE A 77 6.54 -12.89 -9.96
CA PHE A 77 5.19 -12.41 -9.65
C PHE A 77 4.19 -12.71 -10.77
N GLU A 78 4.55 -12.42 -12.03
CA GLU A 78 3.69 -12.68 -13.19
C GLU A 78 3.40 -14.18 -13.34
N LEU A 79 4.40 -15.04 -13.12
CA LEU A 79 4.22 -16.50 -13.12
C LEU A 79 3.25 -16.99 -12.03
N ARG A 80 3.33 -16.40 -10.83
CA ARG A 80 2.50 -16.79 -9.67
C ARG A 80 1.07 -16.28 -9.76
N TYR A 81 0.88 -15.03 -10.19
CA TYR A 81 -0.40 -14.32 -10.03
C TYR A 81 -0.98 -13.79 -11.35
N GLY A 82 -0.21 -13.71 -12.44
CA GLY A 82 -0.63 -13.09 -13.71
C GLY A 82 -1.77 -13.81 -14.44
N THR A 83 -2.04 -15.06 -14.10
CA THR A 83 -3.13 -15.87 -14.71
C THR A 83 -4.34 -16.06 -13.81
N LEU A 84 -4.32 -15.52 -12.58
CA LEU A 84 -5.44 -15.67 -11.65
C LEU A 84 -6.62 -14.81 -12.10
N ALA A 85 -7.76 -15.45 -12.35
CA ALA A 85 -9.02 -14.78 -12.62
C ALA A 85 -9.49 -14.06 -11.34
N MET A 86 -9.32 -12.74 -11.31
CA MET A 86 -9.74 -11.86 -10.22
C MET A 86 -11.17 -11.34 -10.46
N ASP A 87 -12.11 -12.26 -10.69
CA ASP A 87 -13.48 -11.90 -11.08
C ASP A 87 -14.32 -11.37 -9.91
N ASP A 88 -13.93 -11.73 -8.67
CA ASP A 88 -14.58 -11.28 -7.45
C ASP A 88 -13.66 -10.30 -6.66
N PRO A 89 -13.94 -8.98 -6.71
CA PRO A 89 -13.19 -7.96 -5.96
C PRO A 89 -13.35 -8.08 -4.44
N ASP A 90 -14.23 -8.98 -4.02
CA ASP A 90 -14.61 -9.24 -2.65
C ASP A 90 -14.04 -10.57 -2.14
N SER A 91 -13.14 -11.22 -2.89
CA SER A 91 -12.50 -12.49 -2.54
C SER A 91 -11.19 -12.33 -1.75
N LYS A 92 -10.81 -13.41 -1.05
CA LYS A 92 -9.51 -13.53 -0.35
C LYS A 92 -8.35 -13.38 -1.34
N GLU A 93 -8.44 -14.07 -2.47
CA GLU A 93 -7.43 -14.11 -3.52
C GLU A 93 -7.21 -12.71 -4.13
N PHE A 94 -8.29 -11.97 -4.37
CA PHE A 94 -8.19 -10.58 -4.84
C PHE A 94 -7.40 -9.72 -3.84
N CYS A 95 -7.75 -9.77 -2.56
CA CYS A 95 -7.07 -8.98 -1.53
C CYS A 95 -5.57 -9.34 -1.43
N LEU A 96 -5.24 -10.63 -1.52
CA LEU A 96 -3.87 -11.14 -1.53
C LEU A 96 -3.06 -10.62 -2.73
N VAL A 97 -3.59 -10.76 -3.95
CA VAL A 97 -2.91 -10.33 -5.18
C VAL A 97 -2.72 -8.81 -5.19
N GLN A 98 -3.73 -8.04 -4.76
CA GLN A 98 -3.62 -6.60 -4.69
C GLN A 98 -2.57 -6.16 -3.66
N ALA A 99 -2.50 -6.81 -2.49
CA ALA A 99 -1.47 -6.54 -1.49
C ALA A 99 -0.06 -6.91 -1.98
N ALA A 100 0.10 -8.05 -2.67
CA ALA A 100 1.36 -8.45 -3.31
C ALA A 100 1.81 -7.43 -4.37
N THR A 101 0.85 -6.96 -5.18
CA THR A 101 1.09 -5.98 -6.24
C THR A 101 1.67 -4.67 -5.70
N LEU A 102 1.39 -4.29 -4.45
CA LEU A 102 1.97 -3.08 -3.85
C LEU A 102 3.50 -3.14 -3.79
N ALA A 103 4.07 -4.28 -3.39
CA ALA A 103 5.53 -4.45 -3.30
C ALA A 103 6.18 -4.52 -4.68
N VAL A 104 5.57 -5.25 -5.61
CA VAL A 104 6.01 -5.37 -7.01
C VAL A 104 5.91 -4.05 -7.75
N ASN A 105 4.86 -3.25 -7.51
CA ASN A 105 4.74 -1.92 -8.08
C ASN A 105 5.80 -0.96 -7.53
N ALA A 106 6.24 -1.12 -6.28
CA ALA A 106 7.37 -0.35 -5.77
C ALA A 106 8.66 -0.64 -6.56
N ILE A 107 8.92 -1.90 -6.90
CA ILE A 107 10.03 -2.29 -7.78
C ILE A 107 9.85 -1.70 -9.18
N ALA A 108 8.65 -1.81 -9.77
CA ALA A 108 8.37 -1.27 -11.09
C ALA A 108 8.53 0.26 -11.16
N VAL A 109 8.20 0.98 -10.08
CA VAL A 109 8.42 2.43 -9.95
C VAL A 109 9.90 2.75 -9.73
N HIS A 110 10.64 1.91 -9.01
CA HIS A 110 12.09 2.06 -8.88
C HIS A 110 12.80 1.98 -10.25
N LEU A 111 12.45 0.98 -11.06
CA LEU A 111 13.03 0.77 -12.38
C LEU A 111 12.56 1.82 -13.42
N ASN A 112 11.30 2.26 -13.32
CA ASN A 112 10.73 3.25 -14.21
C ASN A 112 9.81 4.22 -13.45
N PRO A 113 10.38 5.31 -12.88
CA PRO A 113 9.65 6.23 -12.03
C PRO A 113 8.45 6.88 -12.71
N SER A 114 7.28 6.78 -12.06
CA SER A 114 6.04 7.38 -12.54
C SER A 114 5.14 7.75 -11.39
N ALA A 115 4.80 9.05 -11.28
CA ALA A 115 3.89 9.54 -10.24
C ALA A 115 2.50 8.90 -10.35
N ALA A 116 2.03 8.63 -11.58
CA ALA A 116 0.76 7.94 -11.80
C ALA A 116 0.81 6.49 -11.28
N ARG A 117 1.94 5.79 -11.45
CA ARG A 117 2.12 4.44 -10.88
C ARG A 117 2.23 4.45 -9.36
N ALA A 118 2.88 5.47 -8.79
CA ALA A 118 2.93 5.63 -7.33
C ALA A 118 1.55 5.93 -6.74
N GLU A 119 0.75 6.76 -7.42
CA GLU A 119 -0.65 7.03 -7.06
C GLU A 119 -1.48 5.74 -7.01
N MET A 120 -1.26 4.80 -7.94
CA MET A 120 -1.95 3.51 -7.93
C MET A 120 -1.70 2.71 -6.64
N SER A 121 -0.46 2.70 -6.11
CA SER A 121 -0.19 2.00 -4.83
C SER A 121 -1.05 2.53 -3.68
N GLY A 122 -1.19 3.86 -3.57
CA GLY A 122 -2.05 4.48 -2.55
C GLY A 122 -3.52 4.16 -2.76
N GLN A 123 -4.00 4.26 -4.01
CA GLN A 123 -5.40 3.97 -4.36
C GLN A 123 -5.78 2.50 -4.14
N THR A 124 -4.88 1.57 -4.48
CA THR A 124 -5.09 0.13 -4.29
C THR A 124 -5.27 -0.18 -2.80
N LEU A 125 -4.38 0.32 -1.93
CA LEU A 125 -4.51 0.05 -0.50
C LEU A 125 -5.74 0.75 0.10
N GLU A 126 -6.05 1.99 -0.29
CA GLU A 126 -7.30 2.66 0.11
C GLU A 126 -8.55 1.87 -0.30
N THR A 127 -8.53 1.25 -1.48
CA THR A 127 -9.65 0.45 -1.99
C THR A 127 -9.85 -0.83 -1.18
N ILE A 128 -8.77 -1.56 -0.90
CA ILE A 128 -8.82 -2.76 -0.04
C ILE A 128 -9.40 -2.39 1.33
N LEU A 129 -8.85 -1.35 1.95
CA LEU A 129 -9.24 -0.94 3.30
C LEU A 129 -10.65 -0.34 3.35
N GLY A 130 -11.08 0.35 2.29
CA GLY A 130 -12.46 0.80 2.12
C GLY A 130 -13.44 -0.38 2.03
N SER A 131 -13.08 -1.46 1.33
CA SER A 131 -13.89 -2.69 1.30
C SER A 131 -13.96 -3.35 2.69
N PHE A 132 -12.84 -3.38 3.43
CA PHE A 132 -12.81 -3.92 4.79
C PHE A 132 -13.69 -3.08 5.73
N ASP A 133 -13.59 -1.75 5.68
CA ASP A 133 -14.47 -0.86 6.43
C ASP A 133 -15.95 -1.09 6.09
N PHE A 134 -16.29 -1.34 4.82
CA PHE A 134 -17.66 -1.65 4.41
C PHE A 134 -18.16 -2.96 5.05
N ARG A 135 -17.34 -4.01 5.04
CA ARG A 135 -17.67 -5.30 5.65
C ARG A 135 -17.82 -5.22 7.16
N LEU A 136 -16.86 -4.60 7.85
CA LEU A 136 -16.87 -4.44 9.31
C LEU A 136 -18.08 -3.62 9.80
N ASN A 137 -18.62 -2.73 8.96
CA ASN A 137 -19.84 -1.97 9.25
C ASN A 137 -21.14 -2.70 8.85
N GLY A 138 -21.06 -3.99 8.52
CA GLY A 138 -22.21 -4.84 8.21
C GLY A 138 -22.77 -4.65 6.80
N SER A 139 -21.93 -4.25 5.84
CA SER A 139 -22.27 -4.12 4.42
C SER A 139 -23.47 -3.20 4.13
N LYS A 140 -23.68 -2.20 5.00
CA LYS A 140 -24.76 -1.22 4.83
C LYS A 140 -24.36 -0.22 3.77
N SER A 141 -24.92 -0.36 2.57
CA SER A 141 -24.73 0.64 1.51
C SER A 141 -25.35 1.97 1.93
N VAL A 142 -24.51 2.99 2.11
CA VAL A 142 -24.97 4.37 2.32
C VAL A 142 -25.11 5.00 0.94
N ILE A 143 -26.35 5.16 0.47
CA ILE A 143 -26.62 5.97 -0.72
C ILE A 143 -26.43 7.43 -0.34
N THR A 144 -25.24 7.98 -0.59
CA THR A 144 -25.02 9.43 -0.48
C THR A 144 -25.79 10.13 -1.59
N ARG A 145 -26.84 10.87 -1.23
CA ARG A 145 -27.36 11.92 -2.11
C ARG A 145 -26.26 12.96 -2.29
N ARG A 146 -26.20 13.58 -3.48
CA ARG A 146 -25.21 14.59 -3.89
C ARG A 146 -25.12 15.79 -2.92
N ASP A 147 -26.08 15.90 -1.99
CA ASP A 147 -26.31 17.03 -1.10
C ASP A 147 -26.16 16.65 0.40
N THR A 148 -25.97 15.37 0.72
CA THR A 148 -25.74 14.89 2.10
C THR A 148 -24.26 14.62 2.31
N GLN A 149 -23.66 15.45 3.16
CA GLN A 149 -22.23 15.61 3.44
C GLN A 149 -21.56 14.43 4.19
N ASP A 150 -22.22 13.27 4.25
CA ASP A 150 -21.99 12.26 5.30
C ASP A 150 -21.70 10.84 4.75
N SER A 151 -20.93 10.72 3.67
CA SER A 151 -20.12 9.50 3.52
C SER A 151 -18.90 9.65 4.42
N SER A 152 -19.04 9.31 5.70
CA SER A 152 -17.87 9.24 6.58
C SER A 152 -16.92 8.19 6.02
N ILE A 153 -15.74 8.62 5.56
CA ILE A 153 -14.65 7.73 5.17
C ILE A 153 -14.46 6.71 6.29
N GLY A 154 -14.34 5.43 5.91
CA GLY A 154 -14.14 4.35 6.87
C GLY A 154 -12.85 4.54 7.68
N ARG A 155 -12.76 3.87 8.83
CA ARG A 155 -11.66 4.10 9.78
C ARG A 155 -10.33 3.62 9.21
N LEU A 156 -10.31 2.48 8.53
CA LEU A 156 -9.10 1.91 7.93
C LEU A 156 -8.67 2.72 6.72
N GLN A 157 -9.62 3.12 5.87
CA GLN A 157 -9.32 3.99 4.75
C GLN A 157 -8.76 5.34 5.23
N GLN A 158 -9.35 5.95 6.26
CA GLN A 158 -8.82 7.19 6.83
C GLN A 158 -7.40 7.00 7.41
N LEU A 159 -7.16 5.88 8.12
CA LEU A 159 -5.84 5.54 8.65
C LEU A 159 -4.77 5.50 7.53
N GLU A 160 -5.11 4.93 6.38
CA GLU A 160 -4.20 4.89 5.23
C GLU A 160 -3.99 6.27 4.62
N GLN A 161 -5.03 7.08 4.46
CA GLN A 161 -4.90 8.44 3.95
C GLN A 161 -4.02 9.32 4.86
N ASP A 162 -4.18 9.18 6.19
CA ASP A 162 -3.35 9.87 7.17
C ASP A 162 -1.89 9.39 7.08
N SER A 163 -1.67 8.08 6.89
CA SER A 163 -0.33 7.49 6.74
C SER A 163 0.37 7.96 5.47
N GLN A 164 -0.33 8.02 4.35
CA GLN A 164 0.19 8.57 3.09
C GLN A 164 0.59 10.04 3.24
N LYS A 165 -0.26 10.83 3.89
CA LYS A 165 0.03 12.24 4.17
C LYS A 165 1.29 12.37 5.02
N SER A 166 1.42 11.58 6.08
CA SER A 166 2.61 11.55 6.92
C SER A 166 3.86 11.17 6.13
N THR A 167 3.79 10.21 5.20
CA THR A 167 4.92 9.86 4.32
C THR A 167 5.35 11.06 3.46
N ILE A 168 4.40 11.75 2.82
CA ILE A 168 4.67 12.94 2.00
C ILE A 168 5.28 14.07 2.84
N GLU A 169 4.79 14.28 4.06
CA GLU A 169 5.32 15.28 4.99
C GLU A 169 6.76 14.96 5.40
N SER A 170 7.08 13.69 5.69
CA SER A 170 8.46 13.23 5.96
C SER A 170 9.39 13.46 4.77
N ILE A 171 8.93 13.17 3.55
CA ILE A 171 9.68 13.42 2.31
C ILE A 171 9.94 14.92 2.14
N ARG A 172 8.92 15.76 2.30
CA ARG A 172 9.04 17.23 2.20
C ARG A 172 9.98 17.79 3.26
N ALA A 173 9.91 17.28 4.49
CA ALA A 173 10.81 17.69 5.55
C ALA A 173 12.27 17.39 5.18
N LEU A 174 12.56 16.21 4.64
CA LEU A 174 13.90 15.83 4.19
C LEU A 174 14.40 16.73 3.04
N THR A 175 13.57 16.97 2.02
CA THR A 175 13.95 17.80 0.86
C THR A 175 14.13 19.27 1.24
N SER A 176 13.33 19.80 2.17
CA SER A 176 13.44 21.18 2.66
C SER A 176 14.74 21.46 3.42
N GLN A 177 15.36 20.43 4.00
CA GLN A 177 16.64 20.53 4.70
C GLN A 177 17.85 20.52 3.75
N GLY A 178 17.62 20.47 2.43
CA GLY A 178 18.68 20.41 1.43
C GLY A 178 19.45 19.09 1.43
N ILE A 179 18.92 18.05 2.09
CA ILE A 179 19.51 16.72 2.08
C ILE A 179 19.19 16.10 0.71
N SER A 180 20.19 16.10 -0.17
CA SER A 180 20.12 15.52 -1.50
C SER A 180 20.41 14.02 -1.41
N GLY A 181 19.40 13.23 -1.01
CA GLY A 181 19.46 11.79 -1.13
C GLY A 181 18.82 11.04 0.03
N LEU A 182 18.47 9.78 -0.27
CA LEU A 182 17.96 8.83 0.70
C LEU A 182 19.11 8.34 1.58
N THR A 183 18.98 8.52 2.89
CA THR A 183 19.92 7.94 3.86
C THR A 183 19.38 6.60 4.37
N PRO A 184 20.24 5.63 4.72
CA PRO A 184 19.78 4.39 5.34
C PRO A 184 18.93 4.61 6.58
N ALA A 185 19.33 5.56 7.45
CA ALA A 185 18.59 5.91 8.66
C ALA A 185 17.19 6.45 8.36
N PHE A 186 17.05 7.33 7.37
CA PHE A 186 15.73 7.85 6.96
C PHE A 186 14.80 6.73 6.47
N LEU A 187 15.32 5.80 5.66
CA LEU A 187 14.52 4.68 5.15
C LEU A 187 14.12 3.71 6.27
N GLU A 188 15.04 3.43 7.20
CA GLU A 188 14.76 2.59 8.36
C GLU A 188 13.69 3.22 9.27
N ASP A 189 13.82 4.51 9.59
CA ASP A 189 12.84 5.26 10.37
C ASP A 189 11.47 5.25 9.69
N LEU A 190 11.43 5.48 8.37
CA LEU A 190 10.19 5.50 7.62
C LEU A 190 9.55 4.12 7.54
N ARG A 191 10.34 3.07 7.34
CA ARG A 191 9.85 1.68 7.37
C ARG A 191 9.27 1.33 8.74
N ASN A 192 9.99 1.66 9.81
CA ASN A 192 9.53 1.45 11.19
C ASN A 192 8.25 2.23 11.51
N SER A 193 8.12 3.45 10.97
CA SER A 193 6.90 4.26 11.16
C SER A 193 5.63 3.62 10.59
N CYS A 194 5.76 2.67 9.66
CA CYS A 194 4.62 1.95 9.08
C CYS A 194 4.05 0.89 10.04
N GLY A 195 4.82 0.41 11.02
CA GLY A 195 4.46 -0.69 11.92
C GLY A 195 3.09 -0.52 12.61
N PRO A 196 2.84 0.60 13.32
CA PRO A 196 1.55 0.79 14.01
C PRO A 196 0.32 0.78 13.10
N ALA A 197 0.45 1.23 11.84
CA ALA A 197 -0.64 1.18 10.87
C ALA A 197 -0.80 -0.22 10.29
N ARG A 198 0.31 -0.88 9.93
CA ARG A 198 0.34 -2.28 9.48
C ARG A 198 -0.32 -3.21 10.49
N ASP A 199 -0.01 -3.07 11.78
CA ASP A 199 -0.54 -3.96 12.82
C ASP A 199 -2.07 -3.76 13.00
N LYS A 200 -2.57 -2.53 12.86
CA LYS A 200 -4.02 -2.27 12.86
C LYS A 200 -4.72 -2.84 11.63
N ILE A 201 -4.06 -2.77 10.46
CA ILE A 201 -4.56 -3.36 9.22
C ILE A 201 -4.61 -4.87 9.34
N ALA A 202 -3.58 -5.50 9.92
CA ALA A 202 -3.54 -6.93 10.16
C ALA A 202 -4.71 -7.40 11.04
N LEU A 203 -4.93 -6.76 12.19
CA LEU A 203 -6.06 -7.08 13.07
C LEU A 203 -7.42 -6.95 12.36
N ALA A 204 -7.61 -5.88 11.60
CA ALA A 204 -8.84 -5.71 10.83
C ALA A 204 -8.99 -6.74 9.70
N THR A 205 -7.88 -7.22 9.15
CA THR A 205 -7.89 -8.29 8.13
C THR A 205 -8.35 -9.60 8.74
N GLU A 206 -7.89 -9.93 9.95
CA GLU A 206 -8.34 -11.10 10.71
C GLU A 206 -9.85 -11.03 10.97
N ASP A 207 -10.35 -9.88 11.47
CA ASP A 207 -11.80 -9.69 11.68
C ASP A 207 -12.62 -9.87 10.38
N VAL A 208 -12.13 -9.34 9.25
CA VAL A 208 -12.80 -9.49 7.95
C VAL A 208 -12.76 -10.93 7.45
N ALA A 209 -11.64 -11.63 7.66
CA ALA A 209 -11.50 -13.03 7.29
C ALA A 209 -12.49 -13.90 8.06
N ASP A 210 -12.61 -13.70 9.38
CA ASP A 210 -13.58 -14.38 10.24
C ASP A 210 -15.02 -14.14 9.76
N MET A 211 -15.38 -12.88 9.47
CA MET A 211 -16.71 -12.53 8.95
C MET A 211 -17.01 -13.15 7.58
N SER A 212 -15.97 -13.40 6.78
CA SER A 212 -16.09 -13.90 5.41
C SER A 212 -15.86 -15.41 5.30
N GLY A 213 -15.53 -16.08 6.41
CA GLY A 213 -15.21 -17.51 6.44
C GLY A 213 -13.90 -17.86 5.73
N TRP A 214 -12.96 -16.91 5.65
CA TRP A 214 -11.64 -17.11 5.05
C TRP A 214 -10.67 -17.72 6.06
N ALA A 215 -9.83 -18.64 5.61
CA ALA A 215 -8.73 -19.12 6.43
C ALA A 215 -7.66 -18.02 6.56
N THR A 216 -7.22 -17.75 7.79
CA THR A 216 -6.08 -16.90 8.13
C THR A 216 -4.82 -17.73 8.39
N SER A 217 -3.67 -17.07 8.35
CA SER A 217 -2.33 -17.65 8.54
C SER A 217 -2.03 -18.04 10.00
#